data_AF-A0A932JDV2-F1
#
_entry.id   AF-A0A932JDV2-F1
#
_cell.length_a   1.000
_cell.length_b   1.000
_cell.length_c   1.000
_cell.angle_alpha   90.00
_cell.angle_beta   90.00
_cell.angle_gamma   90.00
#
_symmetry.space_group_name_H-M   'P 1'
#
loop_
_entity.id
_entity.type
_entity.pdbx_description
1 polymer ?
#
loop_
_entity_poly.entity_id
_entity_poly.type
_entity_poly.pdbx_seq_one_letter_code
_entity_poly.pdbx_strand_id
1 'polypeptide(L)'
;MKIFLQFLMFGIVCSLFGSCASSSWMETFRLTRTEEDAFTITIKDTSFTDAVRNEPGERDNGIIYPSSRTLTNNSLTTQYDSVVERKYPNFVRFAVFESVGLIGTTSSDKGVGSGMFGIMGFFDPDFATITKGQSRSVTFTGGIYRVLTYETRLRWFRDAKDWTFGSGVFEALVPEVANEKTLVSILPMYLRKRYFLREQIPYIAVTPAVGIGLFPSQYINASVSLDVGSLGGLNMRLYGGYATGSNYKGNWMNNTAEAVSSSFPYAGLGISVLDFLNRVPELYREWKDHEHSGWDIGIFQFGLIYSGEVSAISSKNPTSPFRGYFIRITPTSLALPILDNRFYVGTSLFSVMILGQNKFGLGVLPIRIGYWHDLMDDELTLEPFVEYDYYPSSFVNLGARLNLKVSNIINLSANLGYVNGNSISGSLVPPDILGEIGKATSLSGAYFGLGISLDDRIFGSKELRYNR
;
A
#
# COMPACT_ATOMS: atom_id res chain seq x y z
N MET A 1 3.25 19.88 -18.00
CA MET A 1 2.41 19.07 -18.90
C MET A 1 2.96 17.67 -19.17
N LYS A 2 4.21 17.49 -19.63
CA LYS A 2 4.78 16.13 -19.87
C LYS A 2 4.87 15.24 -18.63
N ILE A 3 5.22 15.78 -17.46
CA ILE A 3 5.40 15.00 -16.22
C ILE A 3 4.07 14.56 -15.59
N PHE A 4 3.05 15.43 -15.58
CA PHE A 4 1.72 15.06 -15.08
C PHE A 4 1.01 14.07 -16.01
N LEU A 5 1.17 14.22 -17.34
CA LEU A 5 0.74 13.22 -18.30
C LEU A 5 1.55 11.91 -18.16
N GLN A 6 2.84 11.98 -17.80
CA GLN A 6 3.64 10.81 -17.45
C GLN A 6 3.20 10.17 -16.14
N PHE A 7 2.74 10.92 -15.13
CA PHE A 7 2.16 10.40 -13.89
C PHE A 7 0.74 9.85 -14.09
N LEU A 8 -0.06 10.45 -14.96
CA LEU A 8 -1.36 9.93 -15.38
C LEU A 8 -1.18 8.69 -16.24
N MET A 9 -0.22 8.67 -17.16
CA MET A 9 0.19 7.48 -17.91
C MET A 9 0.83 6.44 -16.98
N PHE A 10 1.51 6.86 -15.92
CA PHE A 10 2.01 5.97 -14.88
C PHE A 10 0.87 5.39 -14.05
N GLY A 11 -0.17 6.18 -13.74
CA GLY A 11 -1.41 5.74 -13.12
C GLY A 11 -2.24 4.84 -14.04
N ILE A 12 -2.24 5.09 -15.35
CA ILE A 12 -2.87 4.26 -16.39
C ILE A 12 -2.05 2.99 -16.64
N VAL A 13 -0.74 3.03 -16.54
CA VAL A 13 0.14 1.86 -16.59
C VAL A 13 -0.03 1.05 -15.31
N CYS A 14 -0.09 1.68 -14.15
CA CYS A 14 -0.47 1.04 -12.87
C CYS A 14 -1.91 0.53 -12.88
N SER A 15 -2.84 1.13 -13.62
CA SER A 15 -4.22 0.64 -13.74
C SER A 15 -4.41 -0.39 -14.85
N LEU A 16 -3.59 -0.38 -15.91
CA LEU A 16 -3.48 -1.45 -16.91
C LEU A 16 -2.78 -2.68 -16.33
N PHE A 17 -1.85 -2.48 -15.38
CA PHE A 17 -1.31 -3.53 -14.51
C PHE A 17 -2.24 -3.89 -13.34
N GLY A 18 -3.11 -2.96 -12.93
CA GLY A 18 -4.14 -3.15 -11.89
C GLY A 18 -5.43 -3.81 -12.39
N SER A 19 -5.69 -3.80 -13.71
CA SER A 19 -6.88 -4.41 -14.33
C SER A 19 -6.72 -5.90 -14.66
N CYS A 20 -5.61 -6.52 -14.22
CA CYS A 20 -5.40 -7.97 -14.26
C CYS A 20 -5.32 -8.57 -12.85
N ALA A 21 -6.13 -8.04 -11.91
CA ALA A 21 -6.26 -8.51 -10.53
C ALA A 21 -7.03 -9.84 -10.40
N SER A 22 -6.76 -10.81 -11.29
CA SER A 22 -7.12 -12.21 -11.13
C SER A 22 -5.84 -13.03 -11.00
N SER A 23 -5.57 -13.51 -9.78
CA SER A 23 -4.75 -14.68 -9.42
C SER A 23 -3.33 -14.89 -10.03
N SER A 24 -2.79 -14.01 -10.87
CA SER A 24 -1.61 -14.29 -11.72
C SER A 24 -0.44 -13.30 -11.58
N TRP A 25 -0.63 -12.12 -10.99
CA TRP A 25 0.48 -11.17 -10.74
C TRP A 25 1.23 -11.40 -9.42
N MET A 26 0.58 -12.03 -8.43
CA MET A 26 1.30 -12.58 -7.27
C MET A 26 2.23 -13.75 -7.66
N GLU A 27 2.08 -14.30 -8.86
CA GLU A 27 3.01 -15.30 -9.41
C GLU A 27 4.11 -14.67 -10.28
N THR A 28 3.85 -13.55 -10.96
CA THR A 28 4.82 -12.89 -11.85
C THR A 28 5.90 -12.12 -11.06
N PHE A 29 5.51 -11.50 -9.94
CA PHE A 29 6.42 -11.20 -8.83
C PHE A 29 5.98 -12.11 -7.69
N ARG A 30 6.76 -13.15 -7.35
CA ARG A 30 6.47 -14.05 -6.23
C ARG A 30 6.51 -13.28 -4.91
N LEU A 31 5.52 -12.42 -4.62
CA LEU A 31 5.34 -11.73 -3.34
C LEU A 31 4.96 -12.74 -2.25
N THR A 32 4.30 -13.81 -2.67
CA THR A 32 4.01 -14.98 -1.85
C THR A 32 4.82 -16.17 -2.33
N ARG A 33 5.39 -16.90 -1.37
CA ARG A 33 5.95 -18.23 -1.56
C ARG A 33 4.89 -19.23 -1.12
N THR A 34 4.49 -20.10 -2.04
CA THR A 34 3.64 -21.25 -1.75
C THR A 34 4.53 -22.46 -1.48
N GLU A 35 4.29 -23.15 -0.38
CA GLU A 35 4.90 -24.44 -0.06
C GLU A 35 3.78 -25.49 -0.01
N GLU A 36 4.04 -26.66 -0.59
CA GLU A 36 3.10 -27.79 -0.60
C GLU A 36 3.65 -28.88 0.30
N ASP A 37 2.87 -29.21 1.34
CA ASP A 37 3.15 -30.36 2.19
C ASP A 37 2.25 -31.52 1.74
N ALA A 38 2.86 -32.62 1.31
CA ALA A 38 2.14 -33.85 0.98
C ALA A 38 2.17 -34.82 2.17
N PHE A 39 0.99 -35.22 2.64
CA PHE A 39 0.79 -36.19 3.72
C PHE A 39 0.11 -37.44 3.16
N THR A 40 0.64 -38.62 3.46
CA THR A 40 -0.07 -39.88 3.21
C THR A 40 -0.77 -40.31 4.49
N ILE A 41 -2.10 -40.32 4.48
CA ILE A 41 -2.91 -40.76 5.63
C ILE A 41 -3.20 -42.25 5.44
N THR A 42 -2.76 -43.06 6.40
CA THR A 42 -3.04 -44.49 6.42
C THR A 42 -4.04 -44.80 7.52
N ILE A 43 -5.24 -45.23 7.13
CA ILE A 43 -6.26 -45.76 8.05
C ILE A 43 -6.16 -47.27 8.01
N LYS A 44 -5.94 -47.88 9.17
CA LYS A 44 -5.94 -49.33 9.33
C LYS A 44 -7.08 -49.73 10.25
N ASP A 45 -8.05 -50.44 9.68
CA ASP A 45 -9.12 -51.07 10.45
C ASP A 45 -8.83 -52.57 10.55
N THR A 46 -9.00 -53.13 11.74
CA THR A 46 -8.77 -54.55 12.00
C THR A 46 -9.96 -55.11 12.76
N SER A 47 -10.69 -55.99 12.09
CA SER A 47 -11.85 -56.66 12.69
C SER A 47 -11.47 -58.08 13.09
N PHE A 48 -11.82 -58.42 14.33
CA PHE A 48 -11.64 -59.76 14.89
C PHE A 48 -13.00 -60.41 15.00
N THR A 49 -13.22 -61.48 14.24
CA THR A 49 -14.41 -62.32 14.39
C THR A 49 -13.99 -63.61 15.09
N ASP A 50 -14.50 -63.79 16.30
CA ASP A 50 -14.32 -65.01 17.09
C ASP A 50 -15.62 -65.81 17.08
N ALA A 51 -15.58 -67.00 16.49
CA ALA A 51 -16.73 -67.89 16.44
C ALA A 51 -16.39 -69.22 17.11
N VAL A 52 -17.19 -69.57 18.12
CA VAL A 52 -17.16 -70.87 18.78
C VAL A 52 -18.29 -71.69 18.19
N ARG A 53 -17.96 -72.70 17.37
CA ARG A 53 -18.98 -73.49 16.64
C ARG A 53 -19.72 -74.54 17.50
N ASN A 54 -19.16 -74.88 18.66
CA ASN A 54 -19.73 -75.81 19.62
C ASN A 54 -19.77 -75.12 20.99
N GLU A 55 -20.84 -74.36 21.24
CA GLU A 55 -21.14 -73.88 22.59
C GLU A 55 -21.48 -75.10 23.49
N PRO A 56 -20.85 -75.24 24.67
CA PRO A 56 -21.15 -76.36 25.56
C PRO A 56 -22.58 -76.19 26.11
N GLY A 57 -23.54 -76.86 25.47
CA GLY A 57 -24.88 -76.98 26.02
C GLY A 57 -24.89 -77.86 27.27
N GLU A 58 -25.73 -77.51 28.26
CA GLU A 58 -25.99 -78.39 29.40
C GLU A 58 -26.60 -79.71 28.89
N ARG A 59 -25.83 -80.79 28.98
CA ARG A 59 -26.31 -82.16 28.74
C ARG A 59 -25.91 -83.03 29.92
N ASP A 60 -26.84 -83.89 30.34
CA ASP A 60 -26.80 -84.67 31.58
C ASP A 60 -25.63 -85.66 31.76
N ASN A 61 -24.78 -85.87 30.75
CA ASN A 61 -23.77 -86.95 30.78
C ASN A 61 -22.30 -86.50 30.92
N GLY A 62 -22.01 -85.23 31.23
CA GLY A 62 -20.70 -84.78 31.75
C GLY A 62 -19.46 -84.94 30.85
N ILE A 63 -19.59 -85.38 29.59
CA ILE A 63 -18.46 -85.48 28.65
C ILE A 63 -18.28 -84.15 27.91
N ILE A 64 -17.15 -83.48 28.17
CA ILE A 64 -16.77 -82.21 27.55
C ILE A 64 -15.90 -82.49 26.31
N TYR A 65 -16.38 -82.11 25.12
CA TYR A 65 -15.56 -82.13 23.90
C TYR A 65 -14.77 -80.82 23.77
N PRO A 66 -13.56 -80.83 23.18
CA PRO A 66 -12.83 -79.60 22.90
C PRO A 66 -13.62 -78.73 21.91
N SER A 67 -13.92 -77.49 22.29
CA SER A 67 -14.59 -76.52 21.42
C SER A 67 -13.67 -76.15 20.25
N SER A 68 -14.13 -76.28 19.00
CA SER A 68 -13.41 -75.74 17.85
C SER A 68 -13.64 -74.22 17.78
N ARG A 69 -12.60 -73.45 18.06
CA ARG A 69 -12.59 -71.98 17.91
C ARG A 69 -12.07 -71.62 16.52
N THR A 70 -12.76 -70.72 15.82
CA THR A 70 -12.26 -70.12 14.58
C THR A 70 -12.06 -68.63 14.82
N LEU A 71 -10.81 -68.18 14.73
CA LEU A 71 -10.46 -66.77 14.78
C LEU A 71 -10.21 -66.29 13.36
N THR A 72 -11.06 -65.39 12.85
CA THR A 72 -10.84 -64.73 11.56
C THR A 72 -10.37 -63.30 11.83
N ASN A 73 -9.18 -62.98 11.32
CA ASN A 73 -8.62 -61.63 11.37
C ASN A 73 -8.72 -61.01 9.97
N ASN A 74 -9.55 -59.96 9.84
CA ASN A 74 -9.67 -59.20 8.61
C ASN A 74 -9.11 -57.80 8.84
N SER A 75 -8.01 -57.48 8.16
CA SER A 75 -7.44 -56.14 8.16
C SER A 75 -7.74 -55.42 6.85
N LEU A 76 -8.35 -54.25 6.93
CA LEU A 76 -8.52 -53.32 5.82
C LEU A 76 -7.55 -52.15 6.01
N THR A 77 -6.76 -51.84 4.99
CA THR A 77 -5.91 -50.65 4.98
C THR A 77 -6.37 -49.74 3.85
N THR A 78 -6.72 -48.50 4.19
CA THR A 78 -7.05 -47.46 3.22
C THR A 78 -6.00 -46.37 3.31
N GLN A 79 -5.41 -46.04 2.17
CA GLN A 79 -4.44 -44.96 2.06
C GLN A 79 -4.98 -43.90 1.11
N TYR A 80 -4.83 -42.64 1.49
CA TYR A 80 -5.10 -41.51 0.61
C TYR A 80 -4.10 -40.40 0.90
N ASP A 81 -3.73 -39.70 -0.17
CA ASP A 81 -2.82 -38.57 -0.09
C ASP A 81 -3.60 -37.28 0.13
N SER A 82 -3.08 -36.43 0.99
CA SER A 82 -3.58 -35.09 1.29
C SER A 82 -2.47 -34.10 1.01
N VAL A 83 -2.76 -33.09 0.18
CA VAL A 83 -1.85 -31.98 -0.09
C VAL A 83 -2.38 -30.75 0.63
N VAL A 84 -1.53 -30.12 1.44
CA VAL A 84 -1.84 -28.86 2.13
C VAL A 84 -0.93 -27.77 1.60
N GLU A 85 -1.53 -26.73 1.03
CA GLU A 85 -0.82 -25.53 0.59
C GLU A 85 -0.66 -24.53 1.74
N ARG A 86 0.57 -24.02 1.93
CA ARG A 86 0.89 -22.96 2.88
C ARG A 86 1.46 -21.76 2.15
N LYS A 87 1.05 -20.56 2.56
CA LYS A 87 1.39 -19.30 1.88
C LYS A 87 2.16 -18.37 2.81
N TYR A 88 3.38 -18.00 2.41
CA TYR A 88 4.31 -17.16 3.18
C TYR A 88 4.68 -15.89 2.42
N PRO A 89 5.05 -14.79 3.09
CA PRO A 89 5.68 -13.67 2.42
C PRO A 89 7.03 -14.06 1.84
N ASN A 90 7.34 -13.53 0.67
CA ASN A 90 8.62 -13.71 0.00
C ASN A 90 9.33 -12.37 -0.24
N PHE A 91 9.04 -11.37 0.59
CA PHE A 91 9.67 -10.05 0.53
C PHE A 91 9.91 -9.49 1.93
N VAL A 92 11.03 -8.80 2.11
CA VAL A 92 11.32 -8.03 3.31
C VAL A 92 10.65 -6.66 3.22
N ARG A 93 10.63 -6.03 2.04
CA ARG A 93 9.87 -4.79 1.82
C ARG A 93 9.22 -4.79 0.45
N PHE A 94 7.98 -4.33 0.39
CA PHE A 94 7.29 -4.03 -0.86
C PHE A 94 6.58 -2.68 -0.72
N ALA A 95 6.93 -1.71 -1.55
CA ALA A 95 6.36 -0.36 -1.51
C ALA A 95 5.91 0.10 -2.90
N VAL A 96 4.66 0.52 -3.04
CA VAL A 96 4.16 1.03 -4.33
C VAL A 96 4.73 2.40 -4.62
N PHE A 97 4.63 3.33 -3.68
CA PHE A 97 5.14 4.69 -3.87
C PHE A 97 5.85 5.20 -2.62
N GLU A 98 7.04 5.76 -2.82
CA GLU A 98 7.82 6.43 -1.79
C GLU A 98 8.22 7.82 -2.30
N SER A 99 8.00 8.83 -1.47
CA SER A 99 8.41 10.19 -1.75
C SER A 99 9.08 10.82 -0.54
N VAL A 100 10.13 11.60 -0.78
CA VAL A 100 10.94 12.27 0.25
C VAL A 100 11.12 13.73 -0.10
N GLY A 101 10.81 14.63 0.83
CA GLY A 101 11.15 16.05 0.74
C GLY A 101 12.57 16.28 1.23
N LEU A 102 13.44 16.80 0.38
CA LEU A 102 14.86 17.03 0.66
C LEU A 102 15.16 18.49 0.99
N ILE A 103 16.09 18.69 1.92
CA ILE A 103 16.68 19.96 2.34
C ILE A 103 18.19 19.90 2.05
N GLY A 104 18.76 21.04 1.66
CA GLY A 104 20.21 21.20 1.49
C GLY A 104 20.77 20.63 0.18
N THR A 105 19.92 20.31 -0.79
CA THR A 105 20.34 19.83 -2.11
C THR A 105 20.85 20.93 -3.03
N THR A 106 20.30 22.14 -2.91
CA THR A 106 20.67 23.32 -3.69
C THR A 106 20.29 24.59 -2.91
N SER A 107 20.59 25.77 -3.44
CA SER A 107 20.20 27.05 -2.87
C SER A 107 18.67 27.25 -2.95
N SER A 108 18.07 27.96 -1.99
CA SER A 108 16.60 28.06 -1.87
C SER A 108 15.92 28.64 -3.12
N ASP A 109 16.61 29.54 -3.82
CA ASP A 109 16.20 30.18 -5.08
C ASP A 109 16.11 29.20 -6.25
N LYS A 110 16.83 28.07 -6.18
CA LYS A 110 16.87 27.03 -7.23
C LYS A 110 16.14 25.76 -6.85
N GLY A 111 15.59 25.68 -5.64
CA GLY A 111 14.92 24.48 -5.16
C GLY A 111 13.70 24.10 -6.00
N VAL A 112 13.17 22.89 -5.79
CA VAL A 112 11.89 22.42 -6.35
C VAL A 112 10.72 22.93 -5.52
N GLY A 113 10.84 22.95 -4.19
CA GLY A 113 9.74 23.33 -3.30
C GLY A 113 8.84 22.14 -3.07
N SER A 114 9.46 20.96 -2.94
CA SER A 114 8.79 19.66 -2.95
C SER A 114 7.88 19.44 -1.73
N GLY A 115 8.02 20.28 -0.70
CA GLY A 115 7.33 20.17 0.59
C GLY A 115 7.88 19.05 1.46
N MET A 116 7.34 18.92 2.67
CA MET A 116 7.90 18.03 3.70
C MET A 116 8.02 16.56 3.27
N PHE A 117 7.10 16.09 2.43
CA PHE A 117 7.06 14.72 1.94
C PHE A 117 7.43 14.59 0.45
N GLY A 118 7.90 15.66 -0.18
CA GLY A 118 8.37 15.65 -1.56
C GLY A 118 7.28 15.73 -2.64
N ILE A 119 6.01 15.47 -2.31
CA ILE A 119 4.91 15.40 -3.29
C ILE A 119 4.24 16.76 -3.52
N MET A 120 4.29 17.64 -2.52
CA MET A 120 3.50 18.87 -2.49
C MET A 120 3.90 19.85 -3.61
N GLY A 121 5.19 19.91 -3.94
CA GLY A 121 5.69 20.86 -4.94
C GLY A 121 5.06 20.73 -6.32
N PHE A 122 4.58 19.54 -6.71
CA PHE A 122 3.90 19.35 -8.00
C PHE A 122 2.54 20.02 -8.09
N PHE A 123 1.95 20.39 -6.95
CA PHE A 123 0.65 21.06 -6.87
C PHE A 123 0.79 22.52 -6.45
N ASP A 124 1.99 23.10 -6.57
CA ASP A 124 2.19 24.54 -6.42
C ASP A 124 1.64 25.25 -7.68
N PRO A 125 0.72 26.24 -7.56
CA PRO A 125 0.17 26.97 -8.69
C PRO A 125 1.23 27.55 -9.62
N ASP A 126 2.38 27.91 -9.06
CA ASP A 126 3.49 28.50 -9.80
C ASP A 126 4.42 27.45 -10.37
N PHE A 127 4.24 26.15 -10.09
CA PHE A 127 5.14 25.06 -10.52
C PHE A 127 5.39 25.06 -12.04
N ALA A 128 4.35 25.36 -12.83
CA ALA A 128 4.43 25.40 -14.29
C ALA A 128 5.10 26.68 -14.83
N THR A 129 5.10 27.76 -14.05
CA THR A 129 5.66 29.07 -14.41
C THR A 129 7.04 29.32 -13.80
N ILE A 130 7.54 28.40 -12.95
CA ILE A 130 8.89 28.49 -12.38
C ILE A 130 9.91 28.56 -13.51
N THR A 131 10.42 29.77 -13.72
CA THR A 131 11.47 30.06 -14.68
C THR A 131 12.82 30.04 -13.97
N LYS A 132 13.87 29.59 -14.68
CA LYS A 132 15.24 29.61 -14.16
C LYS A 132 15.60 31.04 -13.72
N GLY A 133 15.96 31.23 -12.44
CA GLY A 133 16.48 32.50 -11.92
C GLY A 133 15.48 33.44 -11.24
N GLN A 134 14.21 33.06 -11.07
CA GLN A 134 13.31 33.81 -10.19
C GLN A 134 13.62 33.52 -8.72
N SER A 135 13.76 34.57 -7.91
CA SER A 135 14.07 34.44 -6.49
C SER A 135 12.90 33.82 -5.74
N ARG A 136 13.16 32.71 -5.03
CA ARG A 136 12.21 31.97 -4.21
C ARG A 136 12.91 31.52 -2.93
N SER A 137 12.13 31.44 -1.85
CA SER A 137 12.61 30.94 -0.57
C SER A 137 11.84 29.67 -0.24
N VAL A 138 12.45 28.51 -0.55
CA VAL A 138 11.90 27.21 -0.14
C VAL A 138 12.83 26.49 0.84
N THR A 139 12.23 25.83 1.82
CA THR A 139 12.94 24.98 2.77
C THR A 139 13.28 23.61 2.17
N PHE A 140 12.30 22.99 1.50
CA PHE A 140 12.47 21.69 0.84
C PHE A 140 12.91 21.90 -0.61
N THR A 141 14.22 21.92 -0.80
CA THR A 141 14.89 22.27 -2.06
C THR A 141 14.87 21.15 -3.10
N GLY A 142 14.66 19.89 -2.71
CA GLY A 142 14.66 18.76 -3.66
C GLY A 142 13.69 17.65 -3.27
N GLY A 143 13.63 16.59 -4.06
CA GLY A 143 12.78 15.42 -3.80
C GLY A 143 13.43 14.10 -4.19
N ILE A 144 13.08 13.01 -3.50
CA ILE A 144 13.34 11.64 -3.95
C ILE A 144 11.99 10.99 -4.23
N TYR A 145 11.87 10.34 -5.38
CA TYR A 145 10.68 9.58 -5.75
C TYR A 145 11.10 8.18 -6.13
N ARG A 146 10.47 7.18 -5.52
CA ARG A 146 10.67 5.77 -5.86
C ARG A 146 9.35 5.10 -6.09
N VAL A 147 9.35 4.18 -7.05
CA VAL A 147 8.15 3.47 -7.45
C VAL A 147 8.41 1.98 -7.52
N LEU A 148 7.46 1.21 -6.96
CA LEU A 148 7.46 -0.25 -6.91
C LEU A 148 8.80 -0.78 -6.38
N THR A 149 9.13 -0.40 -5.15
CA THR A 149 10.32 -0.90 -4.45
C THR A 149 10.05 -2.30 -3.93
N TYR A 150 10.92 -3.23 -4.26
CA TYR A 150 10.92 -4.59 -3.76
C TYR A 150 12.28 -4.90 -3.12
N GLU A 151 12.26 -5.42 -1.90
CA GLU A 151 13.44 -5.88 -1.19
C GLU A 151 13.24 -7.32 -0.73
N THR A 152 14.26 -8.14 -0.94
CA THR A 152 14.33 -9.51 -0.44
C THR A 152 15.55 -9.69 0.46
N ARG A 153 15.58 -10.78 1.22
CA ARG A 153 16.73 -11.09 2.08
C ARG A 153 17.95 -11.39 1.21
N LEU A 154 19.10 -10.88 1.63
CA LEU A 154 20.36 -11.18 0.95
C LEU A 154 20.77 -12.62 1.25
N ARG A 155 20.61 -13.52 0.28
CA ARG A 155 21.00 -14.94 0.42
C ARG A 155 22.51 -15.16 0.35
N TRP A 156 23.23 -14.21 -0.24
CA TRP A 156 24.69 -14.21 -0.23
C TRP A 156 25.18 -14.12 1.21
N PHE A 157 26.28 -14.81 1.51
CA PHE A 157 26.82 -14.89 2.88
C PHE A 157 25.91 -15.58 3.91
N ARG A 158 25.21 -16.66 3.50
CA ARG A 158 24.41 -17.53 4.38
C ARG A 158 23.26 -16.80 5.07
N ASP A 159 22.45 -16.07 4.29
CA ASP A 159 21.31 -15.32 4.83
C ASP A 159 21.72 -14.39 5.98
N ALA A 160 22.74 -13.54 5.73
CA ALA A 160 23.26 -12.63 6.75
C ALA A 160 22.12 -11.80 7.37
N LYS A 161 22.00 -11.86 8.70
CA LYS A 161 20.86 -11.30 9.45
C LYS A 161 20.57 -9.86 9.01
N ASP A 162 19.32 -9.53 8.71
CA ASP A 162 18.80 -8.20 8.37
C ASP A 162 19.49 -7.47 7.20
N TRP A 163 20.27 -8.18 6.37
CA TRP A 163 20.74 -7.66 5.09
C TRP A 163 19.67 -7.89 4.02
N THR A 164 19.41 -6.86 3.23
CA THR A 164 18.50 -6.95 2.09
C THR A 164 19.15 -6.48 0.82
N PHE A 165 18.74 -7.13 -0.26
CA PHE A 165 18.98 -6.67 -1.61
C PHE A 165 17.63 -6.28 -2.19
N GLY A 166 17.57 -5.13 -2.85
CA GLY A 166 16.33 -4.65 -3.44
C GLY A 166 16.53 -3.91 -4.72
N SER A 167 15.43 -3.68 -5.41
CA SER A 167 15.35 -2.84 -6.59
C SER A 167 14.00 -2.13 -6.64
N GLY A 168 13.87 -1.12 -7.47
CA GLY A 168 12.59 -0.45 -7.75
C GLY A 168 12.35 -0.39 -9.25
N VAL A 169 11.13 -0.17 -9.71
CA VAL A 169 10.90 0.05 -11.15
C VAL A 169 11.52 1.38 -11.58
N PHE A 170 11.43 2.41 -10.74
CA PHE A 170 11.90 3.76 -11.04
C PHE A 170 12.39 4.46 -9.77
N GLU A 171 13.50 5.20 -9.86
CA GLU A 171 13.97 6.17 -8.86
C GLU A 171 14.36 7.48 -9.54
N ALA A 172 13.97 8.60 -8.93
CA ALA A 172 14.43 9.93 -9.29
C ALA A 172 14.92 10.68 -8.05
N LEU A 173 16.14 11.22 -8.16
CA LEU A 173 16.75 12.13 -7.19
C LEU A 173 16.77 13.52 -7.83
N VAL A 174 15.87 14.39 -7.39
CA VAL A 174 15.62 15.71 -7.97
C VAL A 174 16.15 16.79 -7.02
N PRO A 175 17.39 17.29 -7.21
CA PRO A 175 17.97 18.27 -6.29
C PRO A 175 17.48 19.70 -6.52
N GLU A 176 16.95 20.03 -7.70
CA GLU A 176 16.61 21.40 -8.12
C GLU A 176 15.51 21.42 -9.19
N VAL A 177 14.82 22.57 -9.35
CA VAL A 177 13.69 22.70 -10.31
C VAL A 177 14.11 22.64 -11.77
N ALA A 178 15.33 23.09 -12.09
CA ALA A 178 15.84 23.13 -13.46
C ALA A 178 16.13 21.73 -14.05
N ASN A 179 16.13 20.70 -13.20
CA ASN A 179 16.40 19.30 -13.54
C ASN A 179 17.77 19.01 -14.19
N GLU A 180 18.71 19.97 -14.21
CA GLU A 180 20.03 19.77 -14.82
C GLU A 180 20.87 18.76 -14.03
N LYS A 181 20.74 18.81 -12.70
CA LYS A 181 21.41 17.91 -11.76
C LYS A 181 20.59 16.69 -11.35
N THR A 182 19.40 16.50 -11.92
CA THR A 182 18.52 15.38 -11.57
C THR A 182 19.12 14.05 -12.03
N LEU A 183 19.12 13.06 -11.14
CA LEU A 183 19.58 11.70 -11.41
C LEU A 183 18.36 10.76 -11.43
N VAL A 184 18.23 9.95 -12.48
CA VAL A 184 17.11 9.02 -12.65
C VAL A 184 17.67 7.63 -12.95
N SER A 185 17.07 6.59 -12.38
CA SER A 185 17.32 5.21 -12.77
C SER A 185 16.02 4.44 -12.95
N ILE A 186 15.99 3.61 -13.99
CA ILE A 186 15.11 2.47 -14.13
C ILE A 186 15.82 1.28 -13.49
N LEU A 187 15.13 0.47 -12.70
CA LEU A 187 15.73 -0.67 -12.00
C LEU A 187 17.00 -0.34 -11.19
N PRO A 188 17.02 0.74 -10.37
CA PRO A 188 18.11 0.96 -9.41
C PRO A 188 18.25 -0.26 -8.50
N MET A 189 19.48 -0.56 -8.09
CA MET A 189 19.77 -1.64 -7.15
C MET A 189 20.17 -1.06 -5.80
N TYR A 190 19.70 -1.66 -4.72
CA TYR A 190 19.99 -1.24 -3.36
C TYR A 190 20.52 -2.41 -2.54
N LEU A 191 21.58 -2.14 -1.79
CA LEU A 191 22.02 -3.00 -0.70
C LEU A 191 21.73 -2.26 0.61
N ARG A 192 20.94 -2.86 1.50
CA ARG A 192 20.55 -2.25 2.77
C ARG A 192 20.83 -3.19 3.93
N LYS A 193 21.10 -2.59 5.08
CA LYS A 193 21.24 -3.31 6.35
C LYS A 193 20.35 -2.64 7.38
N ARG A 194 19.43 -3.38 7.99
CA ARG A 194 18.54 -2.85 9.04
C ARG A 194 19.08 -3.17 10.42
N TYR A 195 19.15 -2.15 11.26
CA TYR A 195 19.37 -2.28 12.70
C TYR A 195 18.09 -1.91 13.41
N PHE A 196 17.33 -2.92 13.84
CA PHE A 196 16.04 -2.71 14.51
C PHE A 196 16.29 -2.20 15.94
N LEU A 197 15.83 -0.98 16.21
CA LEU A 197 15.70 -0.41 17.56
C LEU A 197 14.45 -0.96 18.25
N ARG A 198 13.41 -1.22 17.45
CA ARG A 198 12.18 -1.90 17.87
C ARG A 198 11.84 -3.00 16.88
N GLU A 199 11.80 -4.23 17.38
CA GLU A 199 11.59 -5.47 16.64
C GLU A 199 10.11 -5.84 16.44
N GLN A 200 9.21 -4.99 16.94
CA GLN A 200 7.77 -5.17 17.01
C GLN A 200 7.05 -4.00 16.33
N ILE A 201 5.93 -4.23 15.64
CA ILE A 201 5.17 -3.19 14.93
C ILE A 201 4.71 -2.03 15.88
N PRO A 202 4.88 -0.75 15.52
CA PRO A 202 5.62 -0.25 14.37
C PRO A 202 7.12 -0.52 14.54
N TYR A 203 7.72 -1.15 13.53
CA TYR A 203 9.16 -1.37 13.49
C TYR A 203 9.88 -0.04 13.43
N ILE A 204 10.93 0.09 14.23
CA ILE A 204 11.82 1.24 14.21
C ILE A 204 13.20 0.72 13.88
N ALA A 205 13.77 1.15 12.77
CA ALA A 205 15.07 0.68 12.32
C ALA A 205 15.94 1.81 11.79
N VAL A 206 17.24 1.72 12.06
CA VAL A 206 18.26 2.52 11.36
C VAL A 206 18.78 1.70 10.20
N THR A 207 18.69 2.25 8.99
CA THR A 207 18.94 1.54 7.75
C THR A 207 20.00 2.27 6.91
N PRO A 208 21.30 1.98 7.10
CA PRO A 208 22.31 2.30 6.10
C PRO A 208 22.01 1.55 4.79
N ALA A 209 22.19 2.25 3.68
CA ALA A 209 21.91 1.78 2.34
C ALA A 209 22.89 2.37 1.32
N VAL A 210 23.28 1.54 0.35
CA VAL A 210 23.98 1.97 -0.85
C VAL A 210 23.12 1.60 -2.05
N GLY A 211 22.78 2.59 -2.86
CA GLY A 211 22.04 2.46 -4.10
C GLY A 211 22.94 2.73 -5.31
N ILE A 212 22.72 2.00 -6.39
CA ILE A 212 23.39 2.22 -7.67
C ILE A 212 22.32 2.32 -8.76
N GLY A 213 22.35 3.42 -9.49
CA GLY A 213 21.61 3.60 -10.74
C GLY A 213 22.55 3.40 -11.92
N LEU A 214 22.12 2.64 -12.93
CA LEU A 214 22.93 2.33 -14.11
C LEU A 214 22.39 2.95 -15.39
N PHE A 215 21.07 3.11 -15.46
CA PHE A 215 20.40 3.67 -16.62
C PHE A 215 19.11 4.35 -16.17
N PRO A 216 18.83 5.59 -16.61
CA PRO A 216 19.60 6.34 -17.60
C PRO A 216 20.78 7.15 -17.04
N SER A 217 20.70 7.55 -15.78
CA SER A 217 21.79 8.21 -15.08
C SER A 217 22.65 7.12 -14.42
N GLN A 218 23.95 7.31 -14.43
CA GLN A 218 24.85 6.49 -13.62
C GLN A 218 25.18 7.21 -12.34
N TYR A 219 24.80 6.63 -11.21
CA TYR A 219 25.06 7.25 -9.92
C TYR A 219 25.21 6.21 -8.82
N ILE A 220 25.86 6.65 -7.76
CA ILE A 220 25.92 5.97 -6.47
C ILE A 220 25.24 6.88 -5.47
N ASN A 221 24.38 6.28 -4.65
CA ASN A 221 23.69 6.95 -3.56
C ASN A 221 24.00 6.24 -2.25
N ALA A 222 24.77 6.87 -1.38
CA ALA A 222 25.03 6.38 -0.04
C ALA A 222 24.11 7.12 0.94
N SER A 223 23.31 6.36 1.70
CA SER A 223 22.28 6.94 2.57
C SER A 223 22.11 6.17 3.88
N VAL A 224 21.56 6.85 4.86
CA VAL A 224 21.09 6.28 6.12
C VAL A 224 19.68 6.79 6.33
N SER A 225 18.76 5.90 6.70
CA SER A 225 17.42 6.28 7.09
C SER A 225 17.05 5.79 8.49
N LEU A 226 16.25 6.58 9.22
CA LEU A 226 15.49 6.12 10.36
C LEU A 226 14.09 5.80 9.86
N ASP A 227 13.76 4.51 9.81
CA ASP A 227 12.50 4.00 9.29
C ASP A 227 11.54 3.71 10.45
N VAL A 228 10.32 4.24 10.36
CA VAL A 228 9.18 3.88 11.22
C VAL A 228 8.10 3.32 10.32
N GLY A 229 7.81 2.02 10.46
CA GLY A 229 6.91 1.36 9.52
C GLY A 229 6.24 0.11 10.04
N SER A 230 5.33 -0.42 9.24
CA SER A 230 4.49 -1.55 9.61
C SER A 230 3.96 -2.31 8.40
N LEU A 231 3.15 -3.34 8.64
CA LEU A 231 2.34 -4.01 7.62
C LEU A 231 1.01 -3.27 7.36
N GLY A 232 0.84 -2.08 7.94
CA GLY A 232 -0.32 -1.22 7.75
C GLY A 232 -0.30 -0.38 6.48
N GLY A 233 0.68 -0.56 5.58
CA GLY A 233 0.72 0.12 4.28
C GLY A 233 1.20 1.58 4.31
N LEU A 234 1.51 2.16 5.46
CA LEU A 234 2.02 3.52 5.59
C LEU A 234 3.29 3.56 6.45
N ASN A 235 4.39 4.03 5.85
CA ASN A 235 5.70 4.10 6.50
C ASN A 235 6.26 5.53 6.41
N MET A 236 6.93 5.97 7.48
CA MET A 236 7.62 7.26 7.56
C MET A 236 9.11 7.06 7.69
N ARG A 237 9.90 7.97 7.12
CA ARG A 237 11.36 7.88 7.11
C ARG A 237 12.01 9.23 7.30
N LEU A 238 13.08 9.27 8.08
CA LEU A 238 14.02 10.39 8.08
C LEU A 238 15.27 9.95 7.33
N TYR A 239 15.65 10.69 6.29
CA TYR A 239 16.76 10.39 5.40
C TYR A 239 17.93 11.35 5.60
N GLY A 240 19.14 10.81 5.49
CA GLY A 240 20.37 11.57 5.26
C GLY A 240 21.25 10.81 4.26
N GLY A 241 21.92 11.51 3.35
CA GLY A 241 22.75 10.84 2.36
C GLY A 241 23.51 11.78 1.44
N TYR A 242 24.21 11.15 0.50
CA TYR A 242 24.99 11.80 -0.53
C TYR A 242 24.83 11.03 -1.84
N ALA A 243 24.40 11.72 -2.88
CA ALA A 243 24.30 11.18 -4.23
C ALA A 243 25.36 11.80 -5.12
N THR A 244 26.00 10.97 -5.95
CA THR A 244 26.94 11.44 -6.96
C THR A 244 26.84 10.59 -8.22
N GLY A 245 26.90 11.22 -9.37
CA GLY A 245 26.75 10.53 -10.65
C GLY A 245 26.83 11.44 -11.86
N SER A 246 26.49 10.89 -13.02
CA SER A 246 26.52 11.59 -14.29
C SER A 246 25.34 11.24 -15.18
N ASN A 247 24.83 12.24 -15.89
CA ASN A 247 23.88 12.10 -16.98
C ASN A 247 24.64 12.07 -18.31
N TYR A 248 24.54 10.95 -19.02
CA TYR A 248 25.18 10.77 -20.34
C TYR A 248 24.70 11.78 -21.38
N LYS A 249 25.56 12.05 -22.36
CA LYS A 249 25.22 12.86 -23.53
C LYS A 249 24.05 12.25 -24.31
N GLY A 250 23.05 13.08 -24.67
CA GLY A 250 21.95 12.68 -25.56
C GLY A 250 20.91 11.76 -24.92
N ASN A 251 20.88 11.67 -23.60
CA ASN A 251 19.88 10.94 -22.82
C ASN A 251 18.68 11.86 -22.53
N TRP A 252 17.47 11.32 -22.34
CA TRP A 252 16.24 12.03 -21.91
C TRP A 252 16.40 13.03 -20.75
N MET A 253 17.39 12.85 -19.87
CA MET A 253 17.73 13.78 -18.78
C MET A 253 18.80 14.82 -19.13
N ASN A 254 19.50 14.67 -20.26
CA ASN A 254 20.56 15.56 -20.71
C ASN A 254 20.62 15.67 -22.24
N ASN A 255 19.99 16.73 -22.75
CA ASN A 255 19.98 17.07 -24.18
C ASN A 255 21.22 17.86 -24.63
N THR A 256 22.22 18.06 -23.77
CA THR A 256 23.45 18.78 -24.13
C THR A 256 24.45 17.87 -24.84
N ALA A 257 25.45 18.50 -25.47
CA ALA A 257 26.49 17.79 -26.22
C ALA A 257 27.57 17.15 -25.32
N GLU A 258 27.50 17.31 -24.01
CA GLU A 258 28.47 16.83 -23.03
C GLU A 258 27.77 16.09 -21.87
N ALA A 259 28.50 15.26 -21.14
CA ALA A 259 27.95 14.60 -19.95
C ALA A 259 27.90 15.59 -18.78
N VAL A 260 26.78 15.63 -18.05
CA VAL A 260 26.61 16.51 -16.87
C VAL A 260 26.83 15.68 -15.61
N SER A 261 27.82 16.07 -14.81
CA SER A 261 28.06 15.46 -13.49
C SER A 261 27.23 16.16 -12.42
N SER A 262 26.67 15.38 -11.49
CA SER A 262 25.85 15.86 -10.39
C SER A 262 26.30 15.22 -9.09
N SER A 263 26.55 16.04 -8.09
CA SER A 263 26.88 15.58 -6.74
C SER A 263 26.22 16.52 -5.73
N PHE A 264 25.48 15.95 -4.78
CA PHE A 264 24.78 16.74 -3.77
C PHE A 264 24.55 15.93 -2.48
N PRO A 265 24.75 16.54 -1.31
CA PRO A 265 24.23 15.99 -0.06
C PRO A 265 22.72 16.19 0.01
N TYR A 266 22.07 15.42 0.88
CA TYR A 266 20.66 15.63 1.18
C TYR A 266 20.31 15.14 2.59
N ALA A 267 19.34 15.82 3.20
CA ALA A 267 18.61 15.34 4.36
C ALA A 267 17.12 15.59 4.14
N GLY A 268 16.23 14.76 4.68
CA GLY A 268 14.82 14.92 4.35
C GLY A 268 13.86 14.00 5.09
N LEU A 269 12.58 14.29 4.95
CA LEU A 269 11.49 13.50 5.50
C LEU A 269 10.74 12.80 4.37
N GLY A 270 10.47 11.52 4.57
CA GLY A 270 9.87 10.63 3.60
C GLY A 270 8.61 9.99 4.12
N ILE A 271 7.70 9.76 3.19
CA ILE A 271 6.49 8.98 3.39
C ILE A 271 6.40 7.93 2.29
N SER A 272 5.82 6.79 2.61
CA SER A 272 5.58 5.73 1.64
C SER A 272 4.24 5.11 1.87
N VAL A 273 3.50 4.97 0.78
CA VAL A 273 2.12 4.50 0.76
C VAL A 273 2.07 3.17 0.03
N LEU A 274 1.22 2.26 0.53
CA LEU A 274 1.26 0.83 0.24
C LEU A 274 2.67 0.27 0.42
N ASP A 275 3.29 0.58 1.56
CA ASP A 275 4.63 0.13 1.96
C ASP A 275 4.54 -0.89 3.09
N PHE A 276 4.80 -2.15 2.75
CA PHE A 276 4.76 -3.29 3.64
C PHE A 276 6.19 -3.69 4.00
N LEU A 277 6.48 -3.73 5.31
CA LEU A 277 7.77 -4.14 5.84
C LEU A 277 7.60 -5.40 6.69
N ASN A 278 8.31 -6.47 6.33
CA ASN A 278 8.47 -7.69 7.12
C ASN A 278 9.87 -7.75 7.72
N ARG A 279 10.01 -8.53 8.80
CA ARG A 279 11.32 -9.01 9.27
C ARG A 279 11.65 -10.36 8.65
N VAL A 280 12.94 -10.71 8.64
CA VAL A 280 13.38 -12.01 8.10
C VAL A 280 12.71 -13.21 8.78
N PRO A 281 12.53 -13.24 10.13
CA PRO A 281 11.80 -14.33 10.78
C PRO A 281 10.32 -14.42 10.37
N GLU A 282 9.71 -13.30 9.98
CA GLU A 282 8.30 -13.25 9.59
C GLU A 282 8.07 -13.84 8.20
N LEU A 283 9.12 -13.98 7.37
CA LEU A 283 9.05 -14.72 6.10
C LEU A 283 8.75 -16.22 6.27
N TYR A 284 8.84 -16.73 7.49
CA TYR A 284 8.53 -18.10 7.87
C TYR A 284 7.19 -18.24 8.60
N ARG A 285 6.42 -17.15 8.71
CA ARG A 285 5.06 -17.15 9.27
C ARG A 285 4.07 -17.14 8.11
N GLU A 286 3.02 -17.96 8.19
CA GLU A 286 2.00 -18.00 7.16
C GLU A 286 1.18 -16.70 7.16
N TRP A 287 0.73 -16.23 5.99
CA TRP A 287 -0.05 -15.00 5.85
C TRP A 287 -1.27 -14.93 6.77
N LYS A 288 -1.94 -16.07 7.01
CA LYS A 288 -3.10 -16.17 7.92
C LYS A 288 -2.75 -15.80 9.37
N ASP A 289 -1.50 -16.01 9.75
CA ASP A 289 -0.99 -15.77 11.09
C ASP A 289 -0.28 -14.43 11.20
N HIS A 290 -0.07 -13.68 10.12
CA HIS A 290 0.59 -12.38 10.19
C HIS A 290 -0.18 -11.37 11.04
N GLU A 291 0.57 -10.52 11.73
CA GLU A 291 0.05 -9.42 12.53
C GLU A 291 -0.07 -8.17 11.66
N HIS A 292 -1.22 -7.48 11.73
CA HIS A 292 -1.47 -6.24 10.99
C HIS A 292 -1.66 -5.06 11.95
N SER A 293 -1.38 -3.84 11.46
CA SER A 293 -1.52 -2.58 12.22
C SER A 293 -2.47 -1.58 11.58
N GLY A 294 -3.15 -1.97 10.50
CA GLY A 294 -4.16 -1.16 9.83
C GLY A 294 -5.52 -1.85 9.86
N TRP A 295 -6.56 -1.04 9.92
CA TRP A 295 -7.94 -1.46 9.73
C TRP A 295 -8.30 -1.60 8.25
N ASP A 296 -7.72 -0.74 7.42
CA ASP A 296 -8.08 -0.62 6.00
C ASP A 296 -6.83 -0.27 5.19
N ILE A 297 -6.57 -1.01 4.11
CA ILE A 297 -5.52 -0.70 3.14
C ILE A 297 -6.11 -0.97 1.76
N GLY A 298 -6.19 0.07 0.92
CA GLY A 298 -6.73 -0.05 -0.42
C GLY A 298 -5.90 0.60 -1.49
N ILE A 299 -6.15 0.23 -2.76
CA ILE A 299 -5.57 0.93 -3.92
C ILE A 299 -6.46 2.07 -4.38
N PHE A 300 -7.77 1.84 -4.45
CA PHE A 300 -8.69 2.78 -5.08
C PHE A 300 -10.07 2.75 -4.43
N GLN A 301 -10.60 3.93 -4.14
CA GLN A 301 -11.96 4.13 -3.65
C GLN A 301 -12.66 5.17 -4.53
N PHE A 302 -13.83 4.82 -5.05
CA PHE A 302 -14.65 5.70 -5.88
C PHE A 302 -16.08 5.71 -5.36
N GLY A 303 -16.74 6.86 -5.38
CA GLY A 303 -18.17 6.89 -5.11
C GLY A 303 -18.88 8.07 -5.74
N LEU A 304 -20.16 7.86 -6.02
CA LEU A 304 -21.07 8.87 -6.54
C LEU A 304 -21.71 9.63 -5.38
N ILE A 305 -21.84 10.94 -5.53
CA ILE A 305 -22.33 11.86 -4.52
C ILE A 305 -23.65 12.49 -4.95
N TYR A 306 -24.64 12.39 -4.08
CA TYR A 306 -25.83 13.23 -4.03
C TYR A 306 -25.53 14.48 -3.18
N SER A 307 -25.74 15.66 -3.76
CA SER A 307 -25.54 16.96 -3.11
C SER A 307 -26.61 17.95 -3.59
N GLY A 308 -26.75 19.08 -2.90
CA GLY A 308 -27.63 20.19 -3.33
C GLY A 308 -27.07 21.04 -4.49
N GLU A 309 -25.98 20.61 -5.14
CA GLU A 309 -25.24 21.39 -6.12
C GLU A 309 -25.61 21.07 -7.57
N VAL A 310 -25.18 21.94 -8.50
CA VAL A 310 -25.31 21.70 -9.94
C VAL A 310 -24.41 20.53 -10.35
N SER A 311 -24.97 19.57 -11.10
CA SER A 311 -24.31 18.30 -11.46
C SER A 311 -23.01 18.49 -12.24
N ALA A 312 -21.91 18.00 -11.70
CA ALA A 312 -20.61 17.86 -12.37
C ALA A 312 -20.55 16.68 -13.36
N ILE A 313 -21.52 15.77 -13.33
CA ILE A 313 -21.52 14.54 -14.14
C ILE A 313 -22.25 14.75 -15.48
N SER A 314 -23.30 15.58 -15.49
CA SER A 314 -24.08 15.88 -16.69
C SER A 314 -24.69 17.28 -16.56
N SER A 315 -24.11 18.25 -17.28
CA SER A 315 -24.64 19.61 -17.36
C SER A 315 -25.91 19.70 -18.22
N LYS A 316 -26.08 18.79 -19.18
CA LYS A 316 -27.12 18.86 -20.22
C LYS A 316 -28.39 18.09 -19.90
N ASN A 317 -28.32 17.05 -19.06
CA ASN A 317 -29.47 16.24 -18.64
C ASN A 317 -29.42 15.97 -17.13
N PRO A 318 -30.14 16.75 -16.30
CA PRO A 318 -30.05 16.69 -14.84
C PRO A 318 -30.88 15.56 -14.19
N THR A 319 -31.26 14.52 -14.94
CA THR A 319 -32.15 13.44 -14.47
C THR A 319 -31.49 12.49 -13.47
N SER A 320 -30.15 12.43 -13.42
CA SER A 320 -29.44 11.64 -12.42
C SER A 320 -29.55 12.28 -11.03
N PRO A 321 -29.86 11.51 -9.97
CA PRO A 321 -29.82 12.02 -8.59
C PRO A 321 -28.39 12.37 -8.17
N PHE A 322 -27.38 11.70 -8.71
CA PHE A 322 -25.98 11.98 -8.38
C PHE A 322 -25.49 13.23 -9.09
N ARG A 323 -24.89 14.13 -8.31
CA ARG A 323 -24.39 15.45 -8.74
C ARG A 323 -22.87 15.53 -8.75
N GLY A 324 -22.18 14.67 -8.00
CA GLY A 324 -20.74 14.70 -7.87
C GLY A 324 -20.14 13.32 -7.64
N TYR A 325 -18.85 13.26 -7.33
CA TYR A 325 -18.14 12.03 -7.03
C TYR A 325 -16.92 12.29 -6.14
N PHE A 326 -16.45 11.27 -5.44
CA PHE A 326 -15.17 11.29 -4.74
C PHE A 326 -14.25 10.18 -5.26
N ILE A 327 -12.95 10.42 -5.17
CA ILE A 327 -11.89 9.49 -5.53
C ILE A 327 -10.83 9.55 -4.43
N ARG A 328 -10.46 8.41 -3.87
CA ARG A 328 -9.28 8.30 -3.00
C ARG A 328 -8.34 7.27 -3.59
N ILE A 329 -7.06 7.66 -3.70
CA ILE A 329 -6.00 6.81 -4.22
C ILE A 329 -5.13 6.38 -3.06
N THR A 330 -4.93 5.06 -2.97
CA THR A 330 -4.18 4.38 -1.91
C THR A 330 -4.63 4.77 -0.49
N PRO A 331 -5.92 4.65 -0.16
CA PRO A 331 -6.40 4.92 1.20
C PRO A 331 -5.78 3.93 2.20
N THR A 332 -5.45 4.42 3.38
CA THR A 332 -4.86 3.61 4.45
C THR A 332 -5.33 4.13 5.80
N SER A 333 -5.76 3.23 6.68
CA SER A 333 -6.22 3.52 8.04
C SER A 333 -5.42 2.70 9.04
N LEU A 334 -4.53 3.33 9.79
CA LEU A 334 -3.71 2.70 10.82
C LEU A 334 -4.44 2.66 12.17
N ALA A 335 -4.54 1.50 12.79
CA ALA A 335 -5.12 1.33 14.11
C ALA A 335 -4.20 1.97 15.17
N LEU A 336 -4.78 2.76 16.07
CA LEU A 336 -4.11 3.31 17.24
C LEU A 336 -4.42 2.46 18.47
N PRO A 337 -3.42 2.16 19.33
CA PRO A 337 -3.62 1.36 20.52
C PRO A 337 -4.28 2.16 21.66
N ILE A 338 -5.45 2.73 21.41
CA ILE A 338 -6.21 3.60 22.32
C ILE A 338 -7.69 3.21 22.21
N LEU A 339 -8.41 3.16 23.35
CA LEU A 339 -9.87 2.88 23.42
C LEU A 339 -10.25 1.61 22.63
N ASP A 340 -9.80 0.46 23.13
CA ASP A 340 -10.02 -0.88 22.56
C ASP A 340 -9.56 -1.02 21.10
N ASN A 341 -8.50 -0.27 20.74
CA ASN A 341 -7.85 -0.29 19.43
C ASN A 341 -8.74 0.16 18.26
N ARG A 342 -9.90 0.75 18.56
CA ARG A 342 -10.90 1.17 17.57
C ARG A 342 -10.62 2.55 16.98
N PHE A 343 -9.84 3.38 17.65
CA PHE A 343 -9.40 4.63 17.03
C PHE A 343 -8.38 4.35 15.94
N TYR A 344 -8.42 5.16 14.89
CA TYR A 344 -7.46 5.04 13.80
C TYR A 344 -7.03 6.42 13.30
N VAL A 345 -5.84 6.44 12.71
CA VAL A 345 -5.33 7.56 11.91
C VAL A 345 -5.15 7.08 10.49
N GLY A 346 -5.80 7.74 9.56
CA GLY A 346 -5.75 7.41 8.15
C GLY A 346 -5.19 8.53 7.29
N THR A 347 -4.80 8.16 6.08
CA THR A 347 -4.41 9.07 5.02
C THR A 347 -4.68 8.43 3.66
N SER A 348 -4.52 9.20 2.59
CA SER A 348 -4.51 8.68 1.23
C SER A 348 -3.46 9.45 0.42
N LEU A 349 -2.86 8.83 -0.59
CA LEU A 349 -1.93 9.57 -1.46
C LEU A 349 -2.61 10.78 -2.11
N PHE A 350 -3.82 10.54 -2.63
CA PHE A 350 -4.69 11.59 -3.17
C PHE A 350 -6.13 11.42 -2.65
N SER A 351 -6.79 12.52 -2.40
CA SER A 351 -8.23 12.60 -2.10
C SER A 351 -8.84 13.68 -2.98
N VAL A 352 -9.71 13.31 -3.91
CA VAL A 352 -10.46 14.23 -4.76
C VAL A 352 -11.91 14.16 -4.35
N MET A 353 -12.49 15.32 -4.09
CA MET A 353 -13.90 15.42 -3.76
C MET A 353 -14.57 16.47 -4.64
N ILE A 354 -15.57 16.06 -5.40
CA ILE A 354 -16.34 16.92 -6.29
C ILE A 354 -17.80 16.84 -5.84
N LEU A 355 -18.32 17.94 -5.28
CA LEU A 355 -19.73 18.06 -4.90
C LEU A 355 -20.61 18.47 -6.09
N GLY A 356 -20.07 19.23 -7.05
CA GLY A 356 -20.76 19.76 -8.23
C GLY A 356 -19.85 20.61 -9.11
N GLN A 357 -20.38 21.25 -10.17
CA GLN A 357 -19.59 21.91 -11.24
C GLN A 357 -18.59 22.97 -10.76
N ASN A 358 -18.81 23.63 -9.62
CA ASN A 358 -17.93 24.68 -9.11
C ASN A 358 -17.49 24.44 -7.66
N LYS A 359 -17.67 23.20 -7.17
CA LYS A 359 -17.33 22.82 -5.80
C LYS A 359 -16.55 21.52 -5.81
N PHE A 360 -15.23 21.64 -5.83
CA PHE A 360 -14.34 20.49 -5.72
C PHE A 360 -13.10 20.82 -4.89
N GLY A 361 -12.41 19.79 -4.43
CA GLY A 361 -11.16 19.90 -3.69
C GLY A 361 -10.25 18.72 -3.99
N LEU A 362 -8.95 18.97 -3.92
CA LEU A 362 -7.91 17.95 -3.99
C LEU A 362 -7.05 18.07 -2.74
N GLY A 363 -6.86 16.95 -2.06
CA GLY A 363 -5.91 16.78 -0.97
C GLY A 363 -4.81 15.79 -1.35
N VAL A 364 -3.60 16.10 -0.91
CA VAL A 364 -2.44 15.21 -0.96
C VAL A 364 -2.11 14.84 0.47
N LEU A 365 -2.13 13.54 0.79
CA LEU A 365 -1.87 13.03 2.14
C LEU A 365 -2.74 13.71 3.21
N PRO A 366 -4.08 13.77 3.05
CA PRO A 366 -4.94 14.33 4.08
C PRO A 366 -4.83 13.51 5.37
N ILE A 367 -5.11 14.16 6.49
CA ILE A 367 -5.07 13.51 7.80
C ILE A 367 -6.50 13.16 8.17
N ARG A 368 -6.80 11.87 8.29
CA ARG A 368 -8.09 11.37 8.77
C ARG A 368 -7.94 10.80 10.16
N ILE A 369 -8.87 11.13 11.05
CA ILE A 369 -9.01 10.49 12.35
C ILE A 369 -10.43 9.97 12.43
N GLY A 370 -10.61 8.74 12.88
CA GLY A 370 -11.94 8.19 13.05
C GLY A 370 -11.98 7.07 14.07
N TYR A 371 -13.17 6.49 14.19
CA TYR A 371 -13.46 5.40 15.10
C TYR A 371 -14.05 4.24 14.32
N TRP A 372 -13.50 3.04 14.53
CA TRP A 372 -13.91 1.82 13.88
C TRP A 372 -14.94 1.08 14.73
N HIS A 373 -16.11 0.80 14.17
CA HIS A 373 -17.18 0.09 14.86
C HIS A 373 -17.75 -1.05 14.00
N ASP A 374 -17.60 -2.28 14.47
CA ASP A 374 -18.19 -3.45 13.82
C ASP A 374 -19.68 -3.53 14.17
N LEU A 375 -20.54 -3.45 13.16
CA LEU A 375 -22.00 -3.61 13.31
C LEU A 375 -22.42 -5.07 13.15
N MET A 376 -21.73 -5.79 12.26
CA MET A 376 -21.82 -7.25 12.11
C MET A 376 -20.40 -7.78 11.99
N ASP A 377 -20.10 -8.83 12.74
CA ASP A 377 -18.77 -9.43 12.81
C ASP A 377 -18.21 -9.70 11.41
N ASP A 378 -17.03 -9.14 11.13
CA ASP A 378 -16.22 -9.36 9.92
C ASP A 378 -16.86 -8.95 8.56
N GLU A 379 -18.08 -8.37 8.54
CA GLU A 379 -18.81 -8.04 7.30
C GLU A 379 -19.23 -6.56 7.18
N LEU A 380 -19.82 -5.98 8.23
CA LEU A 380 -20.42 -4.64 8.17
C LEU A 380 -19.79 -3.74 9.24
N THR A 381 -19.22 -2.61 8.81
CA THR A 381 -18.52 -1.69 9.70
C THR A 381 -18.98 -0.25 9.51
N LEU A 382 -19.04 0.49 10.61
CA LEU A 382 -19.38 1.92 10.66
C LEU A 382 -18.15 2.71 11.12
N GLU A 383 -17.84 3.75 10.37
CA GLU A 383 -16.65 4.55 10.54
C GLU A 383 -17.01 6.05 10.52
N PRO A 384 -17.36 6.66 11.66
CA PRO A 384 -17.34 8.11 11.79
C PRO A 384 -15.90 8.63 11.71
N PHE A 385 -15.70 9.71 10.96
CA PHE A 385 -14.39 10.29 10.71
C PHE A 385 -14.41 11.81 10.57
N VAL A 386 -13.24 12.40 10.85
CA VAL A 386 -12.87 13.77 10.52
C VAL A 386 -11.65 13.70 9.63
N GLU A 387 -11.75 14.25 8.42
CA GLU A 387 -10.64 14.34 7.47
C GLU A 387 -10.28 15.81 7.25
N TYR A 388 -9.00 16.12 7.42
CA TYR A 388 -8.43 17.43 7.16
C TYR A 388 -7.48 17.37 5.97
N ASP A 389 -7.91 17.97 4.88
CA ASP A 389 -7.10 18.22 3.70
C ASP A 389 -6.46 19.59 3.88
N TYR A 390 -5.12 19.64 3.95
CA TYR A 390 -4.37 20.87 4.19
C TYR A 390 -3.69 21.43 2.93
N TYR A 391 -3.55 20.61 1.89
CA TYR A 391 -2.88 20.98 0.65
C TYR A 391 -3.26 20.03 -0.52
N PRO A 392 -3.38 20.51 -1.77
CA PRO A 392 -3.38 21.92 -2.19
C PRO A 392 -4.66 22.67 -1.85
N SER A 393 -5.78 21.97 -1.65
CA SER A 393 -7.00 22.54 -1.06
C SER A 393 -6.95 22.46 0.46
N SER A 394 -7.56 23.42 1.15
CA SER A 394 -7.70 23.40 2.60
C SER A 394 -9.17 23.25 2.98
N PHE A 395 -9.60 22.05 3.36
CA PHE A 395 -10.97 21.78 3.79
C PHE A 395 -11.05 20.70 4.87
N VAL A 396 -12.15 20.74 5.62
CA VAL A 396 -12.48 19.73 6.63
C VAL A 396 -13.72 18.98 6.16
N ASN A 397 -13.65 17.65 6.21
CA ASN A 397 -14.76 16.74 5.94
C ASN A 397 -15.13 15.99 7.23
N LEU A 398 -16.34 16.24 7.72
CA LEU A 398 -16.94 15.50 8.83
C LEU A 398 -17.90 14.48 8.24
N GLY A 399 -17.60 13.20 8.39
CA GLY A 399 -18.35 12.15 7.73
C GLY A 399 -18.54 10.89 8.55
N ALA A 400 -19.42 10.03 8.05
CA ALA A 400 -19.59 8.66 8.50
C ALA A 400 -19.64 7.75 7.26
N ARG A 401 -18.91 6.65 7.32
CA ARG A 401 -18.81 5.65 6.27
C ARG A 401 -19.32 4.32 6.79
N LEU A 402 -20.33 3.76 6.14
CA LEU A 402 -20.80 2.40 6.36
C LEU A 402 -20.17 1.53 5.27
N ASN A 403 -19.30 0.59 5.64
CA ASN A 403 -18.64 -0.32 4.71
C ASN A 403 -19.22 -1.73 4.83
N LEU A 404 -19.56 -2.33 3.68
CA LEU A 404 -19.92 -3.73 3.54
C LEU A 404 -18.79 -4.45 2.80
N LYS A 405 -18.15 -5.39 3.49
CA LYS A 405 -17.12 -6.27 2.94
C LYS A 405 -17.77 -7.35 2.10
N VAL A 406 -17.74 -7.20 0.77
CA VAL A 406 -18.26 -8.20 -0.16
C VAL A 406 -17.22 -9.30 -0.40
N SER A 407 -15.95 -8.92 -0.45
CA SER A 407 -14.80 -9.82 -0.60
C SER A 407 -13.54 -9.17 -0.02
N ASN A 408 -12.38 -9.85 -0.09
CA ASN A 408 -11.11 -9.26 0.33
C ASN A 408 -10.55 -8.19 -0.64
N ILE A 409 -11.22 -7.97 -1.79
CA ILE A 409 -10.75 -7.07 -2.85
C ILE A 409 -11.77 -5.95 -3.09
N ILE A 410 -13.06 -6.28 -3.02
CA ILE A 410 -14.15 -5.35 -3.33
C ILE A 410 -14.98 -5.11 -2.08
N ASN A 411 -15.14 -3.83 -1.74
CA ASN A 411 -16.04 -3.36 -0.69
C ASN A 411 -17.05 -2.38 -1.27
N LEU A 412 -18.26 -2.37 -0.69
CA LEU A 412 -19.26 -1.35 -0.98
C LEU A 412 -19.34 -0.39 0.19
N SER A 413 -19.58 0.88 -0.07
CA SER A 413 -19.71 1.88 0.99
C SER A 413 -20.90 2.81 0.79
N ALA A 414 -21.54 3.20 1.88
CA ALA A 414 -22.44 4.33 1.95
C ALA A 414 -21.79 5.42 2.81
N ASN A 415 -21.73 6.63 2.29
CA ASN A 415 -21.01 7.75 2.89
C ASN A 415 -22.00 8.89 3.13
N LEU A 416 -21.97 9.48 4.32
CA LEU A 416 -22.71 10.69 4.66
C LEU A 416 -21.72 11.69 5.24
N GLY A 417 -21.81 12.96 4.89
CA GLY A 417 -20.96 13.94 5.53
C GLY A 417 -21.27 15.38 5.17
N TYR A 418 -20.46 16.27 5.75
CA TYR A 418 -20.46 17.69 5.49
C TYR A 418 -19.02 18.16 5.30
N VAL A 419 -18.80 18.90 4.22
CA VAL A 419 -17.49 19.49 3.90
C VAL A 419 -17.56 20.99 3.97
N ASN A 420 -16.48 21.60 4.44
CA ASN A 420 -16.29 23.04 4.44
C ASN A 420 -14.82 23.41 4.26
N GLY A 421 -14.55 24.30 3.30
CA GLY A 421 -13.26 24.94 3.14
C GLY A 421 -13.05 25.54 1.76
N ASN A 422 -11.79 25.68 1.42
CA ASN A 422 -11.32 26.27 0.18
C ASN A 422 -11.17 25.21 -0.90
N SER A 423 -11.43 25.62 -2.14
CA SER A 423 -11.15 24.81 -3.32
C SER A 423 -9.70 24.98 -3.79
N ILE A 424 -9.28 24.14 -4.74
CA ILE A 424 -8.01 24.30 -5.44
C ILE A 424 -8.08 25.50 -6.40
N SER A 425 -6.98 26.24 -6.55
CA SER A 425 -6.92 27.30 -7.56
C SER A 425 -7.06 26.69 -8.96
N GLY A 426 -7.91 27.29 -9.80
CA GLY A 426 -8.20 26.78 -11.15
C GLY A 426 -7.02 26.73 -12.14
N SER A 427 -5.79 27.05 -11.71
CA SER A 427 -4.56 26.93 -12.48
C SER A 427 -3.88 25.55 -12.38
N LEU A 428 -4.24 24.76 -11.35
CA LEU A 428 -3.51 23.53 -11.00
C LEU A 428 -3.99 22.27 -11.70
N VAL A 429 -5.24 22.27 -12.18
CA VAL A 429 -5.80 21.17 -12.96
C VAL A 429 -5.98 21.66 -14.39
N PRO A 430 -5.33 21.04 -15.40
CA PRO A 430 -5.51 21.42 -16.80
C PRO A 430 -7.00 21.47 -17.17
N PRO A 431 -7.45 22.47 -17.95
CA PRO A 431 -8.84 22.55 -18.41
C PRO A 431 -9.32 21.27 -19.09
N ASP A 432 -8.41 20.55 -19.76
CA ASP A 432 -8.66 19.28 -20.44
C ASP A 432 -9.04 18.12 -19.50
N ILE A 433 -8.65 18.19 -18.21
CA ILE A 433 -8.96 17.19 -17.18
C ILE A 433 -10.23 17.58 -16.41
N LEU A 434 -10.50 18.88 -16.27
CA LEU A 434 -11.70 19.39 -15.59
C LEU A 434 -12.94 19.36 -16.50
N GLY A 435 -12.81 19.38 -17.83
CA GLY A 435 -13.96 19.34 -18.72
C GLY A 435 -14.98 20.47 -18.42
N GLU A 436 -16.24 20.10 -18.14
CA GLU A 436 -17.31 21.04 -17.76
C GLU A 436 -17.29 21.47 -16.28
N ILE A 437 -16.30 21.01 -15.49
CA ILE A 437 -16.08 21.45 -14.11
C ILE A 437 -15.49 22.87 -14.20
N GLY A 438 -16.28 23.87 -13.83
CA GLY A 438 -15.91 25.27 -13.87
C GLY A 438 -14.83 25.64 -12.86
N LYS A 439 -14.49 26.94 -12.78
CA LYS A 439 -13.54 27.43 -11.77
C LYS A 439 -14.18 27.33 -10.39
N ALA A 440 -13.64 26.46 -9.55
CA ALA A 440 -14.16 26.35 -8.20
C ALA A 440 -13.74 27.52 -7.32
N THR A 441 -14.71 28.04 -6.57
CA THR A 441 -14.56 29.23 -5.73
C THR A 441 -14.60 28.90 -4.24
N SER A 442 -15.27 27.80 -3.88
CA SER A 442 -15.33 27.27 -2.50
C SER A 442 -15.74 25.79 -2.52
N LEU A 443 -15.47 25.08 -1.42
CA LEU A 443 -15.96 23.72 -1.21
C LEU A 443 -16.78 23.68 0.08
N SER A 444 -18.10 23.76 -0.04
CA SER A 444 -18.98 23.55 1.11
C SER A 444 -20.30 22.90 0.73
N GLY A 445 -20.72 21.89 1.49
CA GLY A 445 -22.01 21.25 1.32
C GLY A 445 -22.12 19.93 2.09
N ALA A 446 -23.37 19.56 2.39
CA ALA A 446 -23.70 18.22 2.85
C ALA A 446 -23.78 17.26 1.65
N TYR A 447 -23.45 16.00 1.89
CA TYR A 447 -23.46 14.98 0.86
C TYR A 447 -23.88 13.63 1.40
N PHE A 448 -24.52 12.85 0.52
CA PHE A 448 -24.71 11.42 0.67
C PHE A 448 -24.09 10.74 -0.55
N GLY A 449 -23.41 9.62 -0.38
CA GLY A 449 -22.75 8.95 -1.50
C GLY A 449 -22.72 7.45 -1.37
N LEU A 450 -22.69 6.78 -2.52
CA LEU A 450 -22.54 5.34 -2.63
C LEU A 450 -21.24 5.07 -3.38
N GLY A 451 -20.42 4.19 -2.83
CA GLY A 451 -19.08 3.93 -3.33
C GLY A 451 -18.75 2.46 -3.44
N ILE A 452 -17.71 2.21 -4.22
CA ILE A 452 -17.04 0.94 -4.39
C ILE A 452 -15.55 1.16 -4.13
N SER A 453 -14.97 0.26 -3.35
CA SER A 453 -13.52 0.18 -3.15
C SER A 453 -12.98 -1.01 -3.94
N LEU A 454 -11.82 -0.84 -4.56
CA LEU A 454 -11.10 -1.86 -5.32
C LEU A 454 -9.73 -2.11 -4.71
N ASP A 455 -9.41 -3.40 -4.61
CA ASP A 455 -8.25 -3.92 -3.90
C ASP A 455 -8.08 -3.27 -2.52
N ASP A 456 -9.18 -3.29 -1.77
CA ASP A 456 -9.35 -2.66 -0.47
C ASP A 456 -9.55 -3.73 0.59
N ARG A 457 -8.51 -4.04 1.36
CA ARG A 457 -8.56 -5.06 2.39
C ARG A 457 -8.91 -4.44 3.73
N ILE A 458 -10.12 -4.75 4.19
CA ILE A 458 -10.57 -4.50 5.56
C ILE A 458 -10.12 -5.65 6.46
N PHE A 459 -9.34 -5.32 7.48
CA PHE A 459 -8.85 -6.25 8.50
C PHE A 459 -9.82 -6.32 9.68
N GLY A 460 -10.17 -7.53 10.08
CA GLY A 460 -11.00 -7.76 11.27
C GLY A 460 -10.21 -7.53 12.56
N SER A 461 -10.92 -7.36 13.68
CA SER A 461 -10.31 -7.12 15.00
C SER A 461 -9.30 -8.21 15.39
N LYS A 462 -9.53 -9.48 15.00
CA LYS A 462 -8.64 -10.63 15.27
C LYS A 462 -7.36 -10.65 14.42
N GLU A 463 -7.35 -9.92 13.31
CA GLU A 463 -6.18 -9.77 12.43
C GLU A 463 -5.26 -8.64 12.92
N LEU A 464 -5.78 -7.75 13.78
CA LEU A 464 -4.98 -6.71 14.39
C LEU A 464 -4.05 -7.26 15.45
N ARG A 465 -2.81 -6.83 15.36
CA ARG A 465 -1.76 -7.14 16.33
C ARG A 465 -2.14 -6.80 17.77
N TYR A 466 -2.81 -5.66 17.96
CA TYR A 466 -3.09 -5.13 19.30
C TYR A 466 -4.14 -5.94 20.07
N ASN A 467 -4.83 -6.86 19.39
CA ASN A 467 -5.88 -7.70 19.95
C ASN A 467 -5.45 -9.18 20.09
N ARG A 468 -4.16 -9.49 19.90
CA ARG A 468 -3.59 -10.85 19.97
C ARG A 468 -2.73 -11.07 21.20
#